data_AF-A0A3D2A9G4-F1
#
_entry.id   AF-A0A3D2A9G4-F1
#
_cell.length_a   1.000
_cell.length_b   1.000
_cell.length_c   1.000
_cell.angle_alpha   90.00
_cell.angle_beta   90.00
_cell.angle_gamma   90.00
#
_symmetry.space_group_name_H-M   'P 1'
#
loop_
_entity.id
_entity.type
_entity.pdbx_description
1 polymer ?
#
loop_
_entity_poly.entity_id
_entity_poly.type
_entity_poly.pdbx_seq_one_letter_code
_entity_poly.pdbx_strand_id
1 'polypeptide(L)'
;EIAQSECANGCDFSHYWMHNGFINVDNHKMSKSLNNFFTVRDVANAYGYEPIRYLMISSQYRGPINYSVDIIEQGKNALERLYTCRDNIDFALKSAEEGGEIPDFTEKRKQEFIDAMEDDLNTADALAAVFSLVREINTAISEGAKKDTLTACAKMFDELTGVLGLVYNRKGNDLDSGIEELIEKRNEARKNRDFKTADEIRDKLKDMGIALEDTPNGVKWTKI
;
A
#
# COMPACT_ATOMS: atom_id res chain seq x y z
N GLU A 1 35.76 14.70 -5.71
CA GLU A 1 35.36 14.48 -4.30
C GLU A 1 36.52 13.89 -3.49
N ILE A 2 36.74 12.57 -3.46
CA ILE A 2 37.81 11.94 -2.65
C ILE A 2 39.18 12.60 -2.82
N ALA A 3 39.70 12.68 -4.05
CA ALA A 3 41.03 13.25 -4.31
C ALA A 3 41.17 14.72 -3.90
N GLN A 4 40.09 15.50 -3.90
CA GLN A 4 40.12 16.90 -3.45
C GLN A 4 40.08 16.97 -1.92
N SER A 5 39.20 16.20 -1.30
CA SER A 5 38.99 16.20 0.15
C SER A 5 40.20 15.65 0.90
N GLU A 6 40.69 14.48 0.52
CA GLU A 6 41.74 13.78 1.28
C GLU A 6 43.11 14.42 1.08
N CYS A 7 43.46 14.83 -0.15
CA CYS A 7 44.72 15.54 -0.40
C CYS A 7 44.81 16.89 0.31
N ALA A 8 43.67 17.56 0.53
CA ALA A 8 43.64 18.85 1.21
C ALA A 8 43.69 18.73 2.74
N ASN A 9 43.13 17.65 3.32
CA ASN A 9 42.92 17.53 4.77
C ASN A 9 43.76 16.44 5.44
N GLY A 10 44.34 15.50 4.68
CA GLY A 10 45.17 14.41 5.21
C GLY A 10 44.41 13.39 6.06
N CYS A 11 43.09 13.29 5.90
CA CYS A 11 42.24 12.32 6.60
C CYS A 11 41.23 11.69 5.63
N ASP A 12 40.68 10.54 6.02
CA ASP A 12 39.67 9.81 5.24
C ASP A 12 38.40 10.66 5.06
N PHE A 13 37.86 10.69 3.84
CA PHE A 13 36.68 11.51 3.54
C PHE A 13 35.34 10.82 3.89
N SER A 14 35.18 9.54 3.55
CA SER A 14 33.98 8.75 3.88
C SER A 14 34.30 7.26 3.89
N HIS A 15 33.65 6.51 4.79
CA HIS A 15 33.79 5.06 4.90
C HIS A 15 32.80 4.28 4.01
N TYR A 16 31.66 4.88 3.66
CA TYR A 16 30.62 4.22 2.87
C TYR A 16 30.16 5.12 1.74
N TRP A 17 30.07 4.52 0.54
CA TRP A 17 29.58 5.15 -0.67
C TRP A 17 28.46 4.31 -1.23
N MET A 18 27.27 4.90 -1.35
CA MET A 18 26.08 4.21 -1.83
C MET A 18 25.76 4.71 -3.24
N HIS A 19 25.67 3.78 -4.19
CA HIS A 19 25.34 4.07 -5.58
C HIS A 19 24.06 3.34 -5.95
N ASN A 20 23.10 4.06 -6.52
CA ASN A 20 21.86 3.49 -7.02
C ASN A 20 22.05 2.87 -8.42
N GLY A 21 21.29 1.83 -8.70
CA GLY A 21 21.14 1.25 -10.03
C GLY A 21 20.47 2.22 -11.00
N PHE A 22 20.65 1.97 -12.29
CA PHE A 22 20.04 2.81 -13.33
C PHE A 22 18.55 2.51 -13.49
N ILE A 23 17.79 3.54 -13.86
CA ILE A 23 16.40 3.40 -14.30
C ILE A 23 16.37 3.30 -15.83
N ASN A 24 15.79 2.23 -16.34
CA ASN A 24 15.52 1.98 -17.75
C ASN A 24 14.04 2.22 -18.05
N VAL A 25 13.70 2.54 -19.30
CA VAL A 25 12.32 2.63 -19.80
C VAL A 25 12.18 1.68 -20.97
N ASP A 26 11.24 0.74 -20.89
CA ASP A 26 10.99 -0.29 -21.91
C ASP A 26 12.26 -1.07 -22.31
N ASN A 27 13.08 -1.48 -21.33
CA ASN A 27 14.37 -2.16 -21.52
C ASN A 27 15.42 -1.37 -22.32
N HIS A 28 15.16 -0.09 -22.62
CA HIS A 28 16.12 0.83 -23.20
C HIS A 28 16.52 1.89 -22.17
N LYS A 29 17.76 2.38 -22.28
CA LYS A 29 18.19 3.53 -21.47
C LYS A 29 17.34 4.74 -21.84
N MET A 30 16.85 5.48 -20.85
CA MET A 30 16.14 6.74 -21.10
C MET A 30 17.02 7.71 -21.88
N SER A 31 16.51 8.27 -22.97
CA SER A 31 17.17 9.36 -23.67
C SER A 31 16.16 10.32 -24.29
N LYS A 32 16.46 11.62 -24.25
CA LYS A 32 15.65 12.64 -24.93
C LYS A 32 15.52 12.38 -26.43
N SER A 33 16.51 11.73 -27.05
CA SER A 33 16.54 11.37 -28.46
C SER A 33 15.59 10.22 -28.84
N LEU A 34 15.19 9.36 -27.90
CA LEU A 34 14.28 8.24 -28.14
C LEU A 34 12.80 8.59 -27.85
N ASN A 35 12.52 9.83 -27.41
CA ASN A 35 11.19 10.29 -26.97
C ASN A 35 10.52 9.37 -25.92
N ASN A 36 11.33 8.58 -25.20
CA ASN A 36 10.92 7.60 -24.18
C ASN A 36 11.19 8.11 -22.75
N PHE A 37 11.21 9.44 -22.58
CA PHE A 37 11.50 10.08 -21.31
C PHE A 37 10.20 10.53 -20.65
N PHE A 38 9.89 9.94 -19.50
CA PHE A 38 8.78 10.36 -18.66
C PHE A 38 9.33 11.15 -17.48
N THR A 39 8.81 12.35 -17.24
CA THR A 39 9.12 13.04 -15.99
C THR A 39 8.31 12.43 -14.85
N VAL A 40 8.83 12.54 -13.62
CA VAL A 40 8.07 12.18 -12.41
C VAL A 40 6.69 12.86 -12.39
N ARG A 41 6.57 14.08 -12.91
CA ARG A 41 5.31 14.82 -12.99
C ARG A 41 4.32 14.19 -13.97
N ASP A 42 4.79 13.75 -15.13
CA ASP A 42 3.93 13.10 -16.14
C ASP A 42 3.35 11.80 -15.58
N VAL A 43 4.20 10.99 -14.96
CA VAL A 43 3.79 9.73 -14.33
C VAL A 43 2.85 9.99 -13.15
N ALA A 44 3.17 10.96 -12.30
CA ALA A 44 2.34 11.28 -11.13
C ALA A 44 0.97 11.86 -11.51
N ASN A 45 0.86 12.56 -12.64
CA ASN A 45 -0.45 13.01 -13.14
C ASN A 45 -1.36 11.85 -13.56
N ALA A 46 -0.77 10.74 -14.04
CA ALA A 46 -1.53 9.56 -14.45
C ALA A 46 -1.79 8.57 -13.30
N TYR A 47 -0.81 8.37 -12.41
CA TYR A 47 -0.81 7.29 -11.41
C TYR A 47 -0.76 7.77 -9.96
N GLY A 48 -0.40 9.03 -9.72
CA GLY A 48 -0.05 9.54 -8.40
C GLY A 48 1.42 9.27 -8.04
N TYR A 49 1.89 9.90 -6.96
CA TYR A 49 3.28 9.80 -6.51
C TYR A 49 3.62 8.47 -5.82
N GLU A 50 2.63 7.85 -5.20
CA GLU A 50 2.86 6.66 -4.38
C GLU A 50 3.16 5.40 -5.22
N PRO A 51 2.49 5.14 -6.37
CA PRO A 51 2.92 4.07 -7.27
C PRO A 51 4.34 4.23 -7.80
N ILE A 52 4.80 5.47 -8.02
CA ILE A 52 6.19 5.75 -8.37
C ILE A 52 7.11 5.33 -7.22
N ARG A 53 6.77 5.71 -5.99
CA ARG A 53 7.54 5.29 -4.81
C ARG A 53 7.58 3.77 -4.68
N TYR A 54 6.44 3.10 -4.78
CA TYR A 54 6.34 1.64 -4.72
C TYR A 54 7.24 0.98 -5.76
N LEU A 55 7.20 1.45 -7.02
CA LEU A 55 8.08 0.96 -8.07
C LEU A 55 9.56 1.06 -7.66
N MET A 56 9.98 2.20 -7.11
CA MET A 56 11.37 2.42 -6.72
C MET A 56 11.85 1.48 -5.61
N ILE A 57 10.97 1.08 -4.70
CA ILE A 57 11.32 0.19 -3.57
C ILE A 57 11.00 -1.28 -3.82
N SER A 58 10.30 -1.61 -4.89
CA SER A 58 10.00 -2.99 -5.32
C SER A 58 11.21 -3.75 -5.86
N SER A 59 12.35 -3.08 -6.00
CA SER A 59 13.63 -3.66 -6.41
C SER A 59 14.72 -3.18 -5.45
N GLN A 60 15.79 -3.97 -5.31
CA GLN A 60 16.96 -3.59 -4.54
C GLN A 60 17.63 -2.36 -5.17
N TYR A 61 18.03 -1.38 -4.34
CA TYR A 61 18.40 -0.03 -4.80
C TYR A 61 19.62 0.03 -5.75
N ARG A 62 20.52 -0.96 -5.69
CA ARG A 62 21.70 -1.12 -6.57
C ARG A 62 21.34 -1.86 -7.86
N GLY A 63 20.22 -2.59 -7.87
CA GLY A 63 19.69 -3.25 -9.06
C GLY A 63 19.11 -2.26 -10.06
N PRO A 64 19.16 -2.56 -11.38
CA PRO A 64 18.48 -1.74 -12.37
C PRO A 64 16.96 -1.83 -12.19
N ILE A 65 16.28 -0.70 -12.32
CA ILE A 65 14.81 -0.63 -12.29
C ILE A 65 14.31 -0.42 -13.71
N ASN A 66 13.36 -1.22 -14.17
CA ASN A 66 12.71 -1.01 -15.45
C ASN A 66 11.33 -0.38 -15.22
N TYR A 67 11.09 0.77 -15.84
CA TYR A 67 9.78 1.40 -15.91
C TYR A 67 9.10 1.01 -17.22
N SER A 68 7.84 0.59 -17.11
CA SER A 68 6.88 0.51 -18.21
C SER A 68 5.48 0.74 -17.64
N VAL A 69 4.51 0.99 -18.52
CA VAL A 69 3.10 1.13 -18.12
C VAL A 69 2.62 -0.11 -17.37
N ASP A 70 2.94 -1.30 -17.86
CA ASP A 70 2.54 -2.56 -17.22
C ASP A 70 3.12 -2.70 -15.81
N ILE A 71 4.37 -2.30 -15.61
CA ILE A 71 5.05 -2.43 -14.32
C ILE A 71 4.46 -1.44 -13.30
N ILE A 72 4.19 -0.19 -13.69
CA ILE A 72 3.59 0.76 -12.76
C ILE A 72 2.14 0.40 -12.42
N GLU A 73 1.38 -0.16 -13.36
CA GLU A 73 0.03 -0.69 -13.09
C GLU A 73 0.08 -1.88 -12.12
N GLN A 74 1.06 -2.78 -12.24
CA GLN A 74 1.28 -3.84 -11.25
C GLN A 74 1.61 -3.26 -9.87
N GLY A 75 2.45 -2.22 -9.81
CA GLY A 75 2.75 -1.52 -8.57
C GLY A 75 1.53 -0.85 -7.93
N LYS A 76 0.66 -0.25 -8.74
CA LYS A 76 -0.61 0.32 -8.30
C LYS A 76 -1.53 -0.77 -7.72
N ASN A 77 -1.69 -1.90 -8.40
CA ASN A 77 -2.52 -3.01 -7.90
C ASN A 77 -1.96 -3.61 -6.60
N ALA A 78 -0.63 -3.67 -6.48
CA ALA A 78 0.02 -4.12 -5.25
C ALA A 78 -0.23 -3.15 -4.08
N LEU A 79 -0.15 -1.83 -4.33
CA LEU A 79 -0.53 -0.81 -3.35
C LEU A 79 -1.98 -0.91 -2.94
N GLU A 80 -2.90 -1.09 -3.88
CA GLU A 80 -4.33 -1.23 -3.60
C GLU A 80 -4.60 -2.40 -2.64
N ARG A 81 -3.86 -3.51 -2.76
CA ARG A 81 -3.96 -4.62 -1.81
C ARG A 81 -3.50 -4.23 -0.40
N LEU A 82 -2.49 -3.38 -0.26
CA LEU A 82 -2.05 -2.86 1.04
C LEU A 82 -3.13 -1.95 1.65
N TYR A 83 -3.66 -1.00 0.88
CA TYR A 83 -4.79 -0.16 1.28
C TYR A 83 -6.00 -0.99 1.71
N THR A 84 -6.42 -1.94 0.86
CA THR A 84 -7.55 -2.84 1.12
C THR A 84 -7.36 -3.62 2.42
N CYS A 85 -6.15 -4.14 2.67
CA CYS A 85 -5.86 -4.82 3.94
C CYS A 85 -6.09 -3.90 5.13
N ARG A 86 -5.57 -2.66 5.07
CA ARG A 86 -5.68 -1.73 6.18
C ARG A 86 -7.12 -1.26 6.43
N ASP A 87 -7.88 -1.03 5.36
CA ASP A 87 -9.30 -0.68 5.41
C ASP A 87 -10.14 -1.84 5.95
N ASN A 88 -9.79 -3.08 5.60
CA ASN A 88 -10.42 -4.27 6.17
C ASN A 88 -10.20 -4.40 7.68
N ILE A 89 -9.00 -4.04 8.18
CA ILE A 89 -8.74 -4.01 9.62
C ILE A 89 -9.63 -2.96 10.29
N ASP A 90 -9.72 -1.75 9.73
CA ASP A 90 -10.57 -0.68 10.29
C ASP A 90 -12.05 -1.06 10.28
N PHE A 91 -12.52 -1.68 9.20
CA PHE A 91 -13.89 -2.20 9.13
C PHE A 91 -14.15 -3.27 10.19
N ALA A 92 -13.25 -4.24 10.34
CA ALA A 92 -13.39 -5.31 11.34
C ALA A 92 -13.38 -4.76 12.77
N LEU A 93 -12.56 -3.73 13.05
CA LEU A 93 -12.50 -3.08 14.37
C LEU A 93 -13.82 -2.42 14.79
N LYS A 94 -14.69 -2.02 13.85
CA LYS A 94 -15.99 -1.39 14.18
C LYS A 94 -16.95 -2.33 14.92
N SER A 95 -16.84 -3.64 14.72
CA SER A 95 -17.76 -4.64 15.28
C SER A 95 -17.08 -5.81 15.99
N ALA A 96 -15.75 -5.78 16.14
CA ALA A 96 -15.00 -6.83 16.81
C ALA A 96 -15.36 -6.95 18.29
N GLU A 97 -15.47 -8.19 18.78
CA GLU A 97 -15.59 -8.47 20.20
C GLU A 97 -14.33 -8.03 20.96
N GLU A 98 -14.50 -7.60 22.20
CA GLU A 98 -13.41 -7.22 23.09
C GLU A 98 -12.48 -8.41 23.41
N GLY A 99 -11.20 -8.11 23.65
CA GLY A 99 -10.15 -9.08 23.95
C GLY A 99 -9.38 -9.54 22.71
N GLY A 100 -8.72 -10.69 22.83
CA GLY A 100 -7.82 -11.24 21.83
C GLY A 100 -6.38 -11.32 22.33
N GLU A 101 -5.54 -11.99 21.57
CA GLU A 101 -4.10 -12.08 21.86
C GLU A 101 -3.33 -11.44 20.71
N ILE A 102 -2.13 -10.92 21.00
CA ILE A 102 -1.22 -10.42 19.97
C ILE A 102 -0.69 -11.65 19.22
N PRO A 103 -0.94 -11.78 17.91
CA PRO A 103 -0.50 -12.96 17.19
C PRO A 103 1.03 -13.01 17.04
N ASP A 104 1.62 -14.17 17.30
CA ASP A 104 3.06 -14.42 17.12
C ASP A 104 3.56 -14.08 15.71
N PHE A 105 2.69 -14.21 14.70
CA PHE A 105 3.07 -13.88 13.32
C PHE A 105 3.43 -12.40 13.16
N THR A 106 2.89 -11.49 13.98
CA THR A 106 3.18 -10.06 13.85
C THR A 106 4.66 -9.78 14.08
N GLU A 107 5.21 -10.28 15.20
CA GLU A 107 6.62 -10.13 15.52
C GLU A 107 7.52 -10.94 14.58
N LYS A 108 7.06 -12.13 14.15
CA LYS A 108 7.77 -12.91 13.13
C LYS A 108 7.95 -12.12 11.84
N ARG A 109 6.88 -11.50 11.30
CA ARG A 109 6.96 -10.71 10.06
C ARG A 109 7.79 -9.44 10.25
N LYS A 110 7.79 -8.87 11.45
CA LYS A 110 8.69 -7.76 11.79
C LYS A 110 10.16 -8.19 11.70
N GLN A 111 10.52 -9.33 12.28
CA GLN A 111 11.90 -9.80 12.22
C GLN A 111 12.32 -10.11 10.78
N GLU A 112 11.47 -10.78 9.99
CA GLU A 112 11.73 -11.02 8.55
C GLU A 112 11.93 -9.70 7.77
N PHE A 113 11.17 -8.66 8.11
CA PHE A 113 11.35 -7.32 7.54
C PHE A 113 12.68 -6.68 7.95
N ILE A 114 13.05 -6.77 9.23
CA ILE A 114 14.32 -6.22 9.76
C ILE A 114 15.50 -6.94 9.10
N ASP A 115 15.48 -8.27 9.05
CA ASP A 115 16.55 -9.07 8.44
C ASP A 115 16.76 -8.67 6.96
N ALA A 116 15.67 -8.44 6.22
CA ALA A 116 15.74 -7.95 4.84
C ALA A 116 16.32 -6.52 4.74
N MET A 117 15.94 -5.62 5.65
CA MET A 117 16.48 -4.25 5.66
C MET A 117 17.95 -4.19 6.10
N GLU A 118 18.39 -5.09 6.98
CA GLU A 118 19.79 -5.24 7.40
C GLU A 118 20.66 -5.84 6.28
N ASP A 119 20.09 -6.60 5.36
CA ASP A 119 20.73 -7.04 4.13
C ASP A 119 20.76 -5.92 3.06
N ASP A 120 21.62 -4.93 3.26
CA ASP A 120 21.90 -3.84 2.30
C ASP A 120 20.63 -3.12 1.79
N LEU A 121 19.71 -2.80 2.72
CA LEU A 121 18.44 -2.14 2.45
C LEU A 121 17.60 -2.86 1.38
N ASN A 122 17.48 -4.19 1.47
CA ASN A 122 16.71 -4.98 0.53
C ASN A 122 15.19 -4.79 0.73
N THR A 123 14.68 -3.68 0.19
CA THR A 123 13.27 -3.30 0.27
C THR A 123 12.34 -4.24 -0.50
N ALA A 124 12.84 -5.00 -1.47
CA ALA A 124 12.07 -5.98 -2.22
C ALA A 124 11.65 -7.15 -1.32
N ASP A 125 12.60 -7.69 -0.53
CA ASP A 125 12.31 -8.75 0.43
C ASP A 125 11.53 -8.22 1.65
N ALA A 126 11.81 -6.98 2.07
CA ALA A 126 11.01 -6.32 3.11
C ALA A 126 9.53 -6.18 2.67
N LEU A 127 9.26 -5.84 1.41
CA LEU A 127 7.90 -5.85 0.85
C LEU A 127 7.28 -7.25 0.85
N ALA A 128 8.05 -8.30 0.58
CA ALA A 128 7.57 -9.67 0.65
C ALA A 128 7.12 -10.05 2.08
N ALA A 129 7.85 -9.60 3.11
CA ALA A 129 7.45 -9.74 4.51
C ALA A 129 6.13 -8.99 4.82
N VAL A 130 5.96 -7.77 4.29
CA VAL A 130 4.70 -7.00 4.42
C VAL A 130 3.53 -7.73 3.75
N PHE A 131 3.69 -8.26 2.54
CA PHE A 131 2.60 -9.01 1.89
C PHE A 131 2.31 -10.35 2.59
N SER A 132 3.31 -10.96 3.23
CA SER A 132 3.10 -12.11 4.10
C SER A 132 2.27 -11.72 5.33
N LEU A 133 2.56 -10.59 5.96
CA LEU A 133 1.73 -10.03 7.03
C LEU A 133 0.29 -9.77 6.57
N VAL A 134 0.10 -9.16 5.41
CA VAL A 134 -1.23 -8.92 4.81
C VAL A 134 -2.03 -10.22 4.67
N ARG A 135 -1.39 -11.32 4.26
CA ARG A 135 -2.06 -12.62 4.16
C ARG A 135 -2.55 -13.12 5.52
N GLU A 136 -1.68 -13.10 6.53
CA GLU A 136 -2.00 -13.56 7.89
C GLU A 136 -3.12 -12.70 8.51
N ILE A 137 -3.07 -11.37 8.30
CA ILE A 137 -4.11 -10.43 8.75
C ILE A 137 -5.46 -10.76 8.13
N ASN A 138 -5.51 -10.94 6.80
CA ASN A 138 -6.77 -11.26 6.12
C ASN A 138 -7.36 -12.61 6.61
N THR A 139 -6.50 -13.60 6.88
CA THR A 139 -6.92 -14.87 7.50
C THR A 139 -7.50 -14.62 8.90
N ALA A 140 -6.80 -13.89 9.77
CA ALA A 140 -7.28 -13.56 11.11
C ALA A 140 -8.64 -12.82 11.08
N ILE A 141 -8.82 -11.86 10.17
CA ILE A 141 -10.11 -11.18 9.97
C ILE A 141 -11.21 -12.17 9.58
N SER A 142 -10.92 -13.10 8.65
CA SER A 142 -11.90 -14.10 8.20
C SER A 142 -12.30 -15.09 9.29
N GLU A 143 -11.42 -15.33 10.26
CA GLU A 143 -11.65 -16.20 11.43
C GLU A 143 -12.33 -15.46 12.60
N GLY A 144 -12.66 -14.18 12.44
CA GLY A 144 -13.32 -13.38 13.48
C GLY A 144 -12.37 -12.91 14.56
N ALA A 145 -11.15 -12.50 14.19
CA ALA A 145 -10.19 -11.91 15.12
C ALA A 145 -10.81 -10.81 16.00
N LYS A 146 -10.46 -10.84 17.27
CA LYS A 146 -10.95 -9.91 18.28
C LYS A 146 -10.19 -8.58 18.25
N LYS A 147 -10.70 -7.60 18.99
CA LYS A 147 -10.24 -6.21 18.94
C LYS A 147 -8.75 -6.03 19.24
N ASP A 148 -8.21 -6.73 20.23
CA ASP A 148 -6.79 -6.60 20.61
C ASP A 148 -5.88 -7.17 19.52
N THR A 149 -6.28 -8.30 18.92
CA THR A 149 -5.60 -8.91 17.78
C THR A 149 -5.57 -7.97 16.58
N LEU A 150 -6.73 -7.41 16.20
CA LEU A 150 -6.84 -6.48 15.07
C LEU A 150 -6.05 -5.19 15.31
N THR A 151 -6.05 -4.68 16.55
CA THR A 151 -5.28 -3.49 16.93
C THR A 151 -3.78 -3.74 16.80
N ALA A 152 -3.30 -4.92 17.23
CA ALA A 152 -1.90 -5.31 17.05
C ALA A 152 -1.53 -5.46 15.56
N CYS A 153 -2.40 -6.07 14.76
CA CYS A 153 -2.23 -6.19 13.32
C CYS A 153 -2.16 -4.81 12.63
N ALA A 154 -3.06 -3.88 12.97
CA ALA A 154 -3.05 -2.51 12.46
C ALA A 154 -1.73 -1.81 12.78
N LYS A 155 -1.31 -1.86 14.05
CA LYS A 155 -0.07 -1.23 14.51
C LYS A 155 1.14 -1.79 13.77
N MET A 156 1.25 -3.12 13.65
CA MET A 156 2.36 -3.77 12.97
C MET A 156 2.38 -3.41 11.48
N PHE A 157 1.21 -3.45 10.83
CA PHE A 157 1.08 -3.06 9.43
C PHE A 157 1.55 -1.61 9.22
N ASP A 158 1.01 -0.67 10.02
CA ASP A 158 1.33 0.76 9.92
C ASP A 158 2.81 1.04 10.20
N GLU A 159 3.44 0.30 11.12
CA GLU A 159 4.88 0.38 11.40
C GLU A 159 5.72 -0.01 10.17
N LEU A 160 5.47 -1.19 9.60
CA LEU A 160 6.26 -1.70 8.47
C LEU A 160 6.04 -0.89 7.18
N THR A 161 4.78 -0.56 6.86
CA THR A 161 4.49 0.29 5.69
C THR A 161 5.00 1.71 5.90
N GLY A 162 4.99 2.20 7.13
CA GLY A 162 5.54 3.51 7.50
C GLY A 162 7.04 3.63 7.23
N VAL A 163 7.84 2.60 7.56
CA VAL A 163 9.28 2.56 7.24
C VAL A 163 9.51 2.66 5.73
N LEU A 164 8.70 1.97 4.93
CA LEU A 164 8.76 2.02 3.47
C LEU A 164 8.15 3.30 2.89
N GLY A 165 7.45 4.11 3.70
CA GLY A 165 6.70 5.28 3.28
C GLY A 165 5.58 4.95 2.31
N LEU A 166 4.87 3.84 2.55
CA LEU A 166 3.69 3.41 1.81
C LEU A 166 2.43 3.57 2.68
N VAL A 167 1.28 3.52 2.01
CA VAL A 167 -0.05 3.62 2.59
C VAL A 167 -0.25 4.94 3.36
N TYR A 168 0.38 6.02 2.88
CA TYR A 168 0.30 7.34 3.53
C TYR A 168 -0.86 8.19 3.02
N ASN A 169 -1.40 7.89 1.82
CA ASN A 169 -2.56 8.56 1.24
C ASN A 169 -3.88 7.90 1.67
N ARG A 170 -3.97 7.46 2.92
CA ARG A 170 -5.28 7.08 3.48
C ARG A 170 -6.10 8.34 3.56
N LYS A 171 -7.08 8.47 2.65
CA LYS A 171 -8.02 9.58 2.68
C LYS A 171 -8.80 9.45 3.98
N GLY A 172 -8.50 10.31 4.96
CA GLY A 172 -9.32 10.36 6.17
C GLY A 172 -10.75 10.77 5.80
N ASN A 173 -11.69 9.86 6.02
CA ASN A 173 -13.09 10.03 6.44
C ASN A 173 -14.06 10.99 5.71
N ASP A 174 -13.62 11.98 4.93
CA ASP A 174 -14.54 13.00 4.39
C ASP A 174 -15.32 12.53 3.17
N LEU A 175 -14.67 11.83 2.23
CA LEU A 175 -15.36 11.15 1.12
C LEU A 175 -16.17 9.95 1.65
N ASP A 176 -15.70 9.34 2.73
CA ASP A 176 -16.28 8.13 3.29
C ASP A 176 -17.60 8.44 4.00
N SER A 177 -17.74 9.61 4.64
CA SER A 177 -19.00 10.01 5.30
C SER A 177 -20.20 10.07 4.35
N GLY A 178 -20.03 10.67 3.15
CA GLY A 178 -21.09 10.74 2.14
C GLY A 178 -21.37 9.39 1.48
N ILE A 179 -20.35 8.53 1.36
CA ILE A 179 -20.50 7.16 0.85
C ILE A 179 -21.21 6.27 1.90
N GLU A 180 -20.81 6.36 3.16
CA GLU A 180 -21.43 5.65 4.28
C GLU A 180 -22.90 6.03 4.43
N GLU A 181 -23.26 7.32 4.30
CA GLU A 181 -24.65 7.77 4.33
C GLU A 181 -25.48 7.20 3.16
N LEU A 182 -24.89 7.11 1.96
CA LEU A 182 -25.53 6.48 0.81
C LEU A 182 -25.69 4.97 1.02
N ILE A 183 -24.70 4.29 1.59
CA ILE A 183 -24.76 2.86 1.91
C ILE A 183 -25.82 2.58 2.98
N GLU A 184 -25.94 3.44 4.00
CA GLU A 184 -26.98 3.33 5.02
C GLU A 184 -28.37 3.49 4.41
N LYS A 185 -28.58 4.52 3.57
CA LYS A 185 -29.83 4.70 2.81
C LYS A 185 -30.15 3.51 1.91
N ARG A 186 -29.14 2.90 1.26
CA ARG A 186 -29.31 1.66 0.48
C ARG A 186 -29.76 0.50 1.39
N ASN A 187 -29.14 0.34 2.56
CA ASN A 187 -29.47 -0.73 3.50
C ASN A 187 -30.88 -0.57 4.06
N GLU A 188 -31.31 0.65 4.37
CA GLU A 188 -32.69 0.96 4.75
C GLU A 188 -33.67 0.65 3.61
N ALA A 189 -33.36 1.05 2.38
CA ALA A 189 -34.19 0.74 1.20
C ALA A 189 -34.35 -0.78 1.02
N ARG A 190 -33.27 -1.55 1.14
CA ARG A 190 -33.33 -3.04 1.10
C ARG A 190 -34.16 -3.62 2.23
N LYS A 191 -34.02 -3.11 3.46
CA LYS A 191 -34.81 -3.54 4.62
C LYS A 191 -36.30 -3.27 4.43
N ASN A 192 -36.63 -2.15 3.80
CA ASN A 192 -37.99 -1.74 3.44
C ASN A 192 -38.50 -2.40 2.13
N ARG A 193 -37.71 -3.31 1.52
CA ARG A 193 -38.01 -3.97 0.22
C ARG A 193 -38.17 -2.99 -0.96
N ASP A 194 -37.62 -1.79 -0.85
CA ASP A 194 -37.49 -0.83 -1.94
C ASP A 194 -36.22 -1.13 -2.75
N PHE A 195 -36.32 -2.15 -3.60
CA PHE A 195 -35.20 -2.58 -4.45
C PHE A 195 -34.82 -1.53 -5.51
N LYS A 196 -35.80 -0.71 -5.94
CA LYS A 196 -35.56 0.32 -6.96
C LYS A 196 -34.62 1.40 -6.41
N THR A 197 -34.92 1.94 -5.23
CA THR A 197 -34.06 2.93 -4.60
C THR A 197 -32.71 2.34 -4.19
N ALA A 198 -32.66 1.07 -3.78
CA ALA A 198 -31.40 0.39 -3.50
C ALA A 198 -30.48 0.26 -4.73
N ASP A 199 -31.06 -0.05 -5.91
CA ASP A 199 -30.31 -0.12 -7.17
C ASP A 199 -29.89 1.27 -7.67
N GLU A 200 -30.74 2.28 -7.57
CA GLU A 200 -30.41 3.67 -7.93
C GLU A 200 -29.22 4.20 -7.10
N ILE A 201 -29.17 3.88 -5.80
CA ILE A 201 -28.04 4.24 -4.94
C ILE A 201 -26.79 3.45 -5.30
N ARG A 202 -26.91 2.15 -5.64
CA ARG A 202 -25.78 1.32 -6.08
C ARG A 202 -25.15 1.88 -7.35
N ASP A 203 -25.97 2.29 -8.32
CA ASP A 203 -25.47 2.85 -9.58
C ASP A 203 -24.84 4.23 -9.35
N LYS A 204 -25.42 5.07 -8.48
CA LYS A 204 -24.78 6.33 -8.03
C LYS A 204 -23.41 6.10 -7.41
N LEU A 205 -23.31 5.11 -6.52
CA LEU A 205 -22.04 4.74 -5.89
C LEU A 205 -21.04 4.27 -6.95
N LYS A 206 -21.48 3.46 -7.92
CA LYS A 206 -20.65 3.02 -9.04
C LYS A 206 -20.16 4.17 -9.91
N ASP A 207 -21.00 5.16 -10.19
CA ASP A 207 -20.64 6.39 -10.93
C ASP A 207 -19.63 7.25 -10.16
N MET A 208 -19.65 7.19 -8.82
CA MET A 208 -18.64 7.80 -7.95
C MET A 208 -17.34 6.98 -7.88
N GLY A 209 -17.24 5.91 -8.68
CA GLY A 209 -16.13 4.97 -8.66
C GLY A 209 -16.13 4.10 -7.40
N ILE A 210 -17.29 3.69 -6.90
CA ILE A 210 -17.41 2.85 -5.71
C ILE A 210 -18.12 1.54 -6.05
N ALA A 211 -17.42 0.42 -5.91
CA ALA A 211 -18.00 -0.92 -5.99
C ALA A 211 -18.50 -1.35 -4.59
N LEU A 212 -19.66 -1.99 -4.53
CA LEU A 212 -20.23 -2.53 -3.29
C LEU A 212 -20.13 -4.05 -3.27
N GLU A 213 -19.69 -4.61 -2.15
CA GLU A 213 -19.64 -6.04 -1.86
C GLU A 213 -20.48 -6.33 -0.61
N ASP A 214 -21.55 -7.09 -0.76
CA ASP A 214 -22.39 -7.49 0.37
C ASP A 214 -21.76 -8.68 1.10
N THR A 215 -21.36 -8.50 2.36
CA THR A 215 -20.79 -9.57 3.20
C THR A 215 -21.69 -9.88 4.42
N PRO A 216 -21.56 -11.05 5.06
CA PRO A 216 -22.30 -11.36 6.29
C PRO A 216 -22.06 -10.36 7.44
N ASN A 217 -20.90 -9.69 7.43
CA ASN A 217 -20.50 -8.71 8.45
C ASN A 217 -20.90 -7.27 8.08
N GLY A 218 -21.61 -7.07 6.97
CA GLY A 218 -22.03 -5.77 6.47
C GLY A 218 -21.64 -5.52 5.01
N VAL A 219 -22.01 -4.36 4.49
CA VAL A 219 -21.65 -3.95 3.13
C VAL A 219 -20.23 -3.38 3.14
N LYS A 220 -19.31 -4.03 2.43
CA LYS A 220 -17.99 -3.49 2.11
C LYS A 220 -18.07 -2.70 0.81
N TRP A 221 -17.18 -1.75 0.65
CA TRP A 221 -17.07 -1.02 -0.60
C TRP A 221 -15.61 -0.75 -0.95
N THR A 222 -15.30 -0.75 -2.24
CA THR A 222 -13.97 -0.46 -2.78
C THR A 222 -14.05 0.63 -3.83
N LYS A 223 -12.96 1.38 -4.02
CA LYS A 223 -12.89 2.42 -5.04
C LYS A 223 -12.40 1.81 -6.36
N ILE A 224 -13.11 2.06 -7.46
CA ILE A 224 -12.78 1.63 -8.83
C ILE A 224 -11.85 2.67 -9.47
#